data_AF-A0A930S8J9-F1
#
_entry.id   AF-A0A930S8J9-F1
#
_cell.length_a   1.000
_cell.length_b   1.000
_cell.length_c   1.000
_cell.angle_alpha   90.00
_cell.angle_beta   90.00
_cell.angle_gamma   90.00
#
_symmetry.space_group_name_H-M   'P 1'
#
loop_
_entity.id
_entity.type
_entity.pdbx_description
1 polymer ?
#
loop_
_entity_poly.entity_id
_entity_poly.type
_entity_poly.pdbx_seq_one_letter_code
_entity_poly.pdbx_strand_id
1 'polypeptide(L)'
;MSEETIDYGQVTGMVHSTESFGSVDGPGIRFIVFLQGCHMRCQYCHNPDTWAMESNKSRERTVDDVLSEALRYRGFWGNKGGITVSGGEALLQIDFLIAFFTKAKEHGIHCTLDTCALPFRNKPR
;
A
#
# COMPACT_ATOMS: atom_id res chain seq x y z
N MET A 1 2.71 7.73 26.54
CA MET A 1 1.94 6.77 25.71
C MET A 1 2.76 5.49 25.74
N SER A 2 2.26 4.44 26.37
CA SER A 2 2.96 3.15 26.36
C SER A 2 3.17 2.73 24.91
N GLU A 3 4.39 2.32 24.56
CA GLU A 3 4.67 1.66 23.29
C GLU A 3 3.93 0.31 23.31
N GLU A 4 2.69 0.28 22.83
CA GLU A 4 2.07 -0.98 22.45
C GLU A 4 2.87 -1.52 21.26
N THR A 5 3.60 -2.61 21.48
CA THR A 5 4.25 -3.36 20.40
C THR A 5 3.17 -3.85 19.45
N ILE A 6 3.11 -3.26 18.26
CA ILE A 6 2.23 -3.69 17.18
C ILE A 6 2.67 -5.09 16.74
N ASP A 7 1.79 -6.08 16.85
CA ASP A 7 2.04 -7.41 16.27
C ASP A 7 1.75 -7.36 14.77
N TYR A 8 2.80 -7.14 13.97
CA TYR A 8 2.69 -7.07 12.50
C TYR A 8 2.15 -8.36 11.86
N GLY A 9 2.23 -9.51 12.56
CA GLY A 9 1.65 -10.76 12.09
C GLY A 9 0.13 -10.80 12.16
N GLN A 10 -0.48 -9.95 13.00
CA GLN A 10 -1.94 -9.84 13.16
C GLN A 10 -2.54 -8.70 12.33
N VAL A 11 -1.71 -7.78 11.82
CA VAL A 11 -2.18 -6.67 10.98
C VAL A 11 -2.33 -7.13 9.54
N THR A 12 -3.56 -7.05 9.03
CA THR A 12 -3.91 -7.35 7.65
C THR A 12 -4.28 -6.08 6.88
N GLY A 13 -4.12 -6.15 5.56
CA GLY A 13 -4.57 -5.14 4.62
C GLY A 13 -5.34 -5.79 3.48
N MET A 14 -6.39 -5.13 3.02
CA MET A 14 -7.12 -5.50 1.82
C MET A 14 -6.35 -5.00 0.59
N VAL A 15 -5.61 -5.89 -0.05
CA VAL A 15 -4.76 -5.60 -1.21
C VAL A 15 -5.55 -5.91 -2.49
N HIS A 16 -5.67 -4.93 -3.39
CA HIS A 16 -6.24 -5.13 -4.72
C HIS A 16 -5.27 -5.91 -5.63
N SER A 17 -4.03 -5.43 -5.73
CA SER A 17 -3.00 -6.05 -6.58
C SER A 17 -1.60 -5.62 -6.15
N THR A 18 -0.60 -6.33 -6.65
CA THR A 18 0.81 -5.97 -6.57
C THR A 18 1.39 -5.81 -7.96
N GLU A 19 2.38 -4.93 -8.13
CA GLU A 19 3.15 -4.79 -9.36
C GLU A 19 4.64 -4.79 -9.04
N SER A 20 5.38 -5.67 -9.69
CA SER A 20 6.78 -5.95 -9.33
C SER A 20 7.79 -4.95 -9.91
N PHE A 21 7.39 -4.17 -10.93
CA PHE A 21 8.28 -3.30 -11.70
C PHE A 21 7.59 -1.97 -12.08
N GLY A 22 7.30 -1.14 -11.08
CA GLY A 22 6.88 0.24 -11.28
C GLY A 22 8.05 1.13 -11.64
N SER A 23 7.97 1.88 -12.75
CA SER A 23 9.02 2.83 -13.17
C SER A 23 8.57 4.30 -13.10
N VAL A 24 7.29 4.54 -12.79
CA VAL A 24 6.67 5.87 -12.76
C VAL A 24 5.98 6.20 -11.44
N ASP A 25 6.13 5.32 -10.43
CA ASP A 25 5.35 5.33 -9.18
C ASP A 25 6.19 5.79 -7.98
N GLY A 26 7.22 6.59 -8.25
CA GLY A 26 8.18 7.10 -7.28
C GLY A 26 9.62 7.00 -7.79
N PRO A 27 10.62 7.21 -6.93
CA PRO A 27 12.02 7.15 -7.34
C PRO A 27 12.46 5.72 -7.67
N GLY A 28 13.18 5.55 -8.78
CA GLY A 28 13.75 4.27 -9.21
C GLY A 28 12.68 3.23 -9.59
N ILE A 29 13.10 1.96 -9.61
CA ILE A 29 12.19 0.82 -9.87
C ILE A 29 11.55 0.38 -8.56
N ARG A 30 10.24 0.15 -8.57
CA ARG A 30 9.46 -0.04 -7.36
C ARG A 30 8.59 -1.29 -7.40
N PHE A 31 8.47 -1.94 -6.25
CA PHE A 31 7.38 -2.86 -6.00
C PHE A 31 6.18 -2.06 -5.47
N ILE A 32 5.05 -2.12 -6.16
CA ILE A 32 3.86 -1.34 -5.83
C ILE A 32 2.83 -2.26 -5.18
N VAL A 33 2.27 -1.81 -4.07
CA VAL A 33 1.12 -2.44 -3.41
C VAL A 33 -0.08 -1.53 -3.62
N PHE A 34 -1.06 -1.98 -4.39
CA PHE A 34 -2.31 -1.26 -4.58
C PHE A 34 -3.32 -1.75 -3.54
N LEU A 35 -3.66 -0.90 -2.57
CA LEU A 35 -4.67 -1.18 -1.56
C LEU A 35 -6.09 -0.96 -2.11
N GLN A 36 -7.04 -1.78 -1.66
CA GLN A 36 -8.45 -1.65 -1.98
C GLN A 36 -9.11 -0.59 -1.09
N GLY A 37 -10.14 0.07 -1.61
CA GLY A 37 -10.94 1.07 -0.90
C GLY A 37 -10.52 2.49 -1.26
N CYS A 38 -11.47 3.29 -1.75
CA CYS A 38 -11.29 4.72 -1.94
C CYS A 38 -12.61 5.46 -1.79
N HIS A 39 -12.64 6.52 -0.99
CA HIS A 39 -13.82 7.38 -0.89
C HIS A 39 -13.91 8.42 -2.02
N MET A 40 -12.83 8.62 -2.79
CA MET A 40 -12.84 9.51 -3.96
C MET A 40 -13.65 8.92 -5.12
N ARG A 41 -14.23 9.80 -5.94
CA ARG A 41 -14.84 9.46 -7.23
C ARG A 41 -14.28 10.37 -8.31
N CYS A 42 -12.94 10.42 -8.41
CA CYS A 42 -12.24 11.26 -9.38
C CYS A 42 -12.79 10.97 -10.79
N GLN A 43 -13.08 12.02 -11.55
CA GLN A 43 -13.63 11.89 -12.92
C GLN A 43 -12.70 11.12 -13.85
N TYR A 44 -11.40 11.13 -13.56
CA TYR A 44 -10.33 10.47 -14.30
C TYR A 44 -9.61 9.42 -13.44
N CYS A 45 -10.31 8.79 -12.49
CA CYS A 45 -9.74 7.68 -11.74
C CYS A 45 -9.35 6.56 -12.70
N HIS A 46 -8.07 6.20 -12.71
CA HIS A 46 -7.55 5.12 -13.56
C HIS A 46 -7.98 3.74 -13.04
N ASN A 47 -8.24 3.62 -11.74
CA ASN A 47 -8.54 2.35 -11.06
C ASN A 47 -9.89 2.41 -10.31
N PRO A 48 -11.03 2.64 -11.00
CA PRO A 48 -12.33 2.76 -10.36
C PRO A 48 -12.78 1.46 -9.66
N ASP A 49 -12.20 0.32 -10.00
CA ASP A 49 -12.41 -0.95 -9.32
C ASP A 49 -11.79 -1.02 -7.91
N THR A 50 -10.92 -0.06 -7.54
CA THR A 50 -10.43 0.10 -6.16
C THR A 50 -11.38 0.90 -5.27
N TRP A 51 -12.49 1.45 -5.80
CA TRP A 51 -13.40 2.32 -5.03
C TRP A 51 -14.15 1.63 -3.90
N ALA A 52 -14.63 0.41 -4.14
CA ALA A 52 -15.32 -0.36 -3.10
C ALA A 52 -14.33 -0.74 -2.00
N MET A 53 -14.78 -0.82 -0.74
CA MET A 53 -13.89 -1.23 0.37
C MET A 53 -13.42 -2.68 0.23
N GLU A 54 -14.19 -3.49 -0.48
CA GLU A 54 -13.88 -4.87 -0.83
C GLU A 54 -14.32 -5.14 -2.27
N SER A 55 -13.62 -6.04 -2.95
CA SER A 55 -13.99 -6.55 -4.26
C SER A 55 -13.65 -8.04 -4.37
N ASN A 56 -14.18 -8.70 -5.40
CA ASN A 56 -13.80 -10.09 -5.71
C ASN A 56 -12.35 -10.23 -6.20
N LYS A 57 -11.66 -9.11 -6.50
CA LYS A 57 -10.26 -9.10 -6.89
C LYS A 57 -9.33 -8.86 -5.69
N SER A 58 -9.82 -8.19 -4.65
CA SER A 58 -9.02 -7.89 -3.48
C SER A 58 -8.86 -9.11 -2.56
N ARG A 59 -7.73 -9.16 -1.86
CA ARG A 59 -7.41 -10.20 -0.90
C ARG A 59 -6.94 -9.57 0.39
N GLU A 60 -7.42 -10.08 1.50
CA GLU A 60 -6.81 -9.79 2.79
C GLU A 60 -5.42 -10.46 2.84
N ARG A 61 -4.39 -9.68 3.15
CA ARG A 61 -3.00 -10.13 3.21
C ARG A 61 -2.32 -9.59 4.45
N THR A 62 -1.44 -10.39 5.05
CA THR A 62 -0.61 -9.96 6.17
C THR A 62 0.57 -9.11 5.68
N VAL A 63 1.15 -8.31 6.57
CA VAL A 63 2.38 -7.56 6.30
C VAL A 63 3.50 -8.45 5.78
N ASP A 64 3.66 -9.64 6.38
CA ASP A 64 4.73 -10.58 6.07
C ASP A 64 4.58 -11.20 4.69
N ASP A 65 3.34 -11.51 4.31
CA ASP A 65 3.01 -12.07 3.01
C ASP A 65 3.35 -11.06 1.89
N VAL A 66 2.93 -9.80 2.04
CA VAL A 66 3.22 -8.75 1.06
C VAL A 66 4.72 -8.40 1.01
N LEU A 67 5.39 -8.32 2.16
CA LEU A 67 6.81 -7.98 2.21
C LEU A 67 7.69 -9.10 1.64
N SER A 68 7.36 -10.34 1.96
CA SER A 68 8.07 -11.52 1.42
C SER A 68 7.98 -11.56 -0.10
N GLU A 69 6.80 -11.24 -0.66
CA GLU A 69 6.63 -11.10 -2.10
C GLU A 69 7.50 -9.97 -2.67
N ALA A 70 7.47 -8.78 -2.06
CA ALA A 70 8.25 -7.63 -2.52
C ALA A 70 9.75 -7.93 -2.56
N LEU A 71 10.26 -8.60 -1.52
CA LEU A 71 11.67 -8.96 -1.40
C LEU A 71 12.18 -9.87 -2.53
N ARG A 72 11.30 -10.67 -3.16
CA ARG A 72 11.67 -11.46 -4.36
C ARG A 72 12.16 -10.60 -5.52
N TYR A 73 11.76 -9.34 -5.57
CA TYR A 73 12.07 -8.40 -6.65
C TYR A 73 13.12 -7.35 -6.25
N ARG A 74 13.69 -7.45 -5.04
CA ARG A 74 14.65 -6.46 -4.51
C ARG A 74 15.85 -6.20 -5.43
N GLY A 75 16.29 -7.22 -6.19
CA GLY A 75 17.38 -7.10 -7.14
C GLY A 75 17.16 -6.06 -8.26
N PHE A 76 15.90 -5.74 -8.58
CA PHE A 76 15.56 -4.78 -9.63
C PHE A 76 15.59 -3.31 -9.17
N TRP A 77 15.54 -3.05 -7.86
CA TRP A 77 15.30 -1.70 -7.33
C TRP A 77 16.50 -0.76 -7.47
N GLY A 78 17.71 -1.31 -7.58
CA GLY A 78 18.95 -0.54 -7.56
C GLY A 78 19.06 0.34 -6.30
N ASN A 79 19.80 1.44 -6.40
CA ASN A 79 20.07 2.32 -5.24
C ASN A 79 18.95 3.32 -4.92
N LYS A 80 17.99 3.51 -5.84
CA LYS A 80 16.94 4.53 -5.73
C LYS A 80 15.53 3.97 -5.59
N GLY A 81 15.36 2.68 -5.87
CA GLY A 81 14.07 1.99 -5.84
C GLY A 81 13.60 1.62 -4.44
N GLY A 82 12.54 0.82 -4.38
CA GLY A 82 11.95 0.39 -3.11
C GLY A 82 10.49 0.00 -3.25
N ILE A 83 9.67 0.35 -2.26
CA ILE A 83 8.24 -0.01 -2.21
C ILE A 83 7.38 1.24 -2.31
N THR A 84 6.34 1.22 -3.14
CA THR A 84 5.25 2.21 -3.12
C THR A 84 3.98 1.55 -2.61
N VAL A 85 3.23 2.22 -1.74
CA VAL A 85 1.85 1.84 -1.42
C VAL A 85 0.92 2.89 -2.02
N SER A 86 0.01 2.44 -2.88
CA SER A 86 -0.94 3.22 -3.68
C SER A 86 -2.30 2.48 -3.69
N GLY A 87 -3.05 2.55 -4.78
CA GLY A 87 -4.30 1.80 -5.01
C GLY A 87 -5.50 2.72 -5.06
N GLY A 88 -6.44 2.47 -4.17
CA GLY A 88 -7.54 3.39 -3.90
C GLY A 88 -7.05 4.57 -3.07
N GLU A 89 -7.22 4.50 -1.75
CA GLU A 89 -6.63 5.45 -0.81
C GLU A 89 -5.96 4.67 0.32
N ALA A 90 -4.62 4.63 0.27
CA ALA A 90 -3.81 3.87 1.21
C ALA A 90 -4.01 4.29 2.67
N LEU A 91 -4.30 5.56 2.93
CA LEU A 91 -4.56 6.08 4.27
C LEU A 91 -5.85 5.54 4.91
N LEU A 92 -6.76 4.90 4.14
CA LEU A 92 -7.92 4.21 4.72
C LEU A 92 -7.54 2.95 5.50
N GLN A 93 -6.36 2.40 5.26
CA GLN A 93 -5.83 1.20 5.93
C GLN A 93 -4.54 1.56 6.69
N ILE A 94 -4.62 2.60 7.53
CA ILE A 94 -3.45 3.23 8.16
C ILE A 94 -2.65 2.27 9.05
N ASP A 95 -3.31 1.35 9.75
CA ASP A 95 -2.62 0.40 10.63
C ASP A 95 -1.76 -0.57 9.81
N PHE A 96 -2.28 -1.09 8.70
CA PHE A 96 -1.51 -1.88 7.75
C PHE A 96 -0.35 -1.09 7.14
N LEU A 97 -0.59 0.17 6.74
CA LEU A 97 0.43 1.02 6.16
C LEU A 97 1.60 1.27 7.13
N ILE A 98 1.29 1.60 8.38
CA ILE A 98 2.29 1.83 9.44
C ILE A 98 3.08 0.54 9.69
N ALA A 99 2.39 -0.59 9.90
CA ALA A 99 3.03 -1.87 10.13
C ALA A 99 3.95 -2.29 8.96
N PHE A 100 3.45 -2.18 7.73
CA PHE A 100 4.17 -2.55 6.52
C PHE A 100 5.39 -1.68 6.27
N PHE A 101 5.28 -0.36 6.39
CA PHE A 101 6.43 0.53 6.25
C PHE A 101 7.44 0.39 7.37
N THR A 102 7.00 0.13 8.60
CA THR A 102 7.93 -0.08 9.70
C THR A 102 8.78 -1.32 9.43
N LYS A 103 8.14 -2.45 9.08
CA LYS A 103 8.87 -3.67 8.72
C LYS A 103 9.74 -3.49 7.48
N ALA A 104 9.26 -2.81 6.44
CA ALA A 104 10.07 -2.52 5.25
C ALA A 104 11.31 -1.66 5.59
N LYS A 105 11.19 -0.70 6.51
CA LYS A 105 12.30 0.14 6.98
C LYS A 105 13.33 -0.65 7.78
N GLU A 106 12.93 -1.64 8.57
CA GLU A 106 13.85 -2.57 9.24
C GLU A 106 14.74 -3.32 8.22
N HIS A 107 14.22 -3.59 7.02
CA HIS A 107 14.97 -4.16 5.90
C HIS A 107 15.77 -3.13 5.08
N GLY A 108 15.87 -1.88 5.53
CA GLY A 108 16.56 -0.78 4.84
C GLY A 108 15.90 -0.39 3.52
N ILE A 109 14.59 -0.61 3.35
CA ILE A 109 13.86 -0.34 2.11
C ILE A 109 13.35 1.10 2.10
N HIS A 110 13.56 1.79 0.97
CA HIS A 110 12.92 3.08 0.74
C HIS A 110 11.41 2.90 0.52
N CYS A 111 10.60 3.66 1.24
CA CYS A 111 9.14 3.58 1.19
C CYS A 111 8.56 4.87 0.62
N THR A 112 7.60 4.75 -0.29
CA THR A 112 6.83 5.87 -0.86
C THR A 112 5.36 5.64 -0.58
N LEU A 113 4.68 6.66 -0.04
CA LEU A 113 3.24 6.69 0.06
C LEU A 113 2.69 7.49 -1.13
N ASP A 114 1.81 6.87 -1.90
CA ASP A 114 1.00 7.53 -2.92
C ASP A 114 -0.44 7.61 -2.41
N THR A 115 -0.92 8.83 -2.21
CA THR A 115 -2.18 9.10 -1.50
C THR A 115 -2.84 10.34 -2.09
N CYS A 116 -4.17 10.35 -2.11
CA CYS A 116 -4.95 11.56 -2.37
C CYS A 116 -5.20 12.38 -1.10
N ALA A 117 -4.64 11.94 0.04
CA ALA A 117 -4.70 12.57 1.35
C ALA A 117 -6.12 12.81 1.90
N LEU A 118 -7.13 12.08 1.36
CA LEU A 118 -8.57 12.07 1.70
C LEU A 118 -9.24 13.46 1.84
N PRO A 119 -10.29 13.85 1.06
CA PRO A 119 -11.45 12.99 0.72
C PRO A 119 -12.24 13.29 -0.59
N PHE A 120 -13.21 12.43 -0.94
CA PHE A 120 -14.53 12.90 -1.40
C PHE A 120 -15.63 12.30 -0.53
N ARG A 121 -16.58 13.14 -0.12
CA ARG A 121 -17.84 12.77 0.53
C ARG A 121 -18.89 13.82 0.19
N ASN A 122 -20.16 13.44 0.06
CA ASN A 122 -21.27 14.41 0.00
C ASN A 122 -21.83 14.79 1.39
N LYS A 123 -21.57 13.97 2.44
CA LYS A 123 -21.48 14.33 3.87
C LYS A 123 -20.64 13.27 4.62
N PRO A 124 -19.74 13.63 5.57
CA PRO A 124 -19.14 12.72 6.56
C PRO A 124 -20.17 12.45 7.69
N ARG A 125 -20.31 11.27 8.32
CA ARG A 125 -19.31 10.31 8.81
C ARG A 125 -19.79 8.89 8.65
#